data_AF-A0A6J7A6N9-F1
#
_entry.id   AF-A0A6J7A6N9-F1
#
_cell.length_a   1.000
_cell.length_b   1.000
_cell.length_c   1.000
_cell.angle_alpha   90.00
_cell.angle_beta   90.00
_cell.angle_gamma   90.00
#
_symmetry.space_group_name_H-M   'P 1'
#
loop_
_entity.id
_entity.type
_entity.pdbx_description
1 polymer ?
#
loop_
_entity_poly.entity_id
_entity_poly.type
_entity_poly.pdbx_seq_one_letter_code
_entity_poly.pdbx_strand_id
1 'polypeptide(L)'
;MTVGVDDFETSGGTRVVSVPKGTNVTLSLTNPDADESYHLHGYDLEQDAAKGATAKITFTADQSGRFDVESHNTEATLLVLVVV
;
A
#
# COMPACT_ATOMS: atom_id res chain seq x y z
N MET A 1 9.91 -4.98 -7.32
CA MET A 1 8.81 -4.41 -8.13
C MET A 1 8.23 -3.23 -7.38
N THR A 2 8.15 -2.06 -8.02
CA THR A 2 7.46 -0.91 -7.43
C THR A 2 5.99 -0.98 -7.79
N VAL A 3 5.14 -0.95 -6.77
CA VAL A 3 3.69 -0.84 -6.91
C VAL A 3 3.31 0.51 -6.31
N GLY A 4 2.75 1.41 -7.11
CA GLY A 4 2.34 2.76 -6.66
C GLY A 4 3.14 3.88 -7.30
N VAL A 5 2.65 4.35 -8.45
CA VAL A 5 2.97 5.70 -8.96
C VAL A 5 1.63 6.43 -9.09
N ASP A 6 1.01 6.75 -7.96
CA ASP A 6 -0.24 7.54 -7.83
C ASP A 6 -1.57 6.76 -8.00
N ASP A 7 -2.22 6.38 -6.90
CA ASP A 7 -3.61 5.90 -6.92
C ASP A 7 -4.57 6.48 -5.88
N PHE A 8 -4.08 7.28 -4.93
CA PHE A 8 -4.96 7.92 -3.94
C PHE A 8 -5.98 8.83 -4.64
N GLU A 9 -5.56 9.57 -5.67
CA GLU A 9 -6.47 10.41 -6.45
C GLU A 9 -7.28 9.67 -7.52
N THR A 10 -6.78 8.56 -8.07
CA THR A 10 -7.35 7.99 -9.32
C THR A 10 -8.27 6.79 -9.12
N SER A 11 -8.18 6.06 -8.00
CA SER A 11 -8.94 4.79 -7.84
C SER A 11 -9.86 4.70 -6.64
N GLY A 12 -9.73 5.59 -5.64
CA GLY A 12 -10.58 5.57 -4.44
C GLY A 12 -10.64 4.20 -3.76
N GLY A 13 -9.52 3.46 -3.70
CA GLY A 13 -9.47 2.15 -3.05
C GLY A 13 -9.78 0.93 -3.93
N THR A 14 -10.06 1.12 -5.22
CA THR A 14 -10.49 0.03 -6.10
C THR A 14 -9.35 -0.71 -6.80
N ARG A 15 -8.10 -0.29 -6.59
CA ARG A 15 -6.94 -0.86 -7.29
C ARG A 15 -6.58 -2.24 -6.74
N VAL A 16 -6.52 -3.23 -7.61
CA VAL A 16 -5.99 -4.57 -7.29
C VAL A 16 -4.70 -4.80 -8.08
N VAL A 17 -3.65 -5.23 -7.40
CA VAL A 17 -2.34 -5.54 -8.02
C VAL A 17 -1.95 -6.96 -7.66
N SER A 18 -1.63 -7.78 -8.66
CA SER A 18 -1.17 -9.15 -8.43
C SER A 18 0.35 -9.25 -8.59
N VAL A 19 1.01 -9.96 -7.67
CA VAL A 19 2.44 -10.25 -7.71
C VAL A 19 2.71 -11.73 -7.43
N PRO A 20 3.76 -12.33 -8.03
CA PRO A 20 4.17 -13.67 -7.67
C PRO A 20 4.68 -13.76 -6.22
N LYS A 21 4.42 -14.88 -5.54
CA LYS A 21 5.01 -15.19 -4.25
C LYS A 21 6.54 -15.11 -4.29
N GLY A 22 7.14 -14.51 -3.25
CA GLY A 22 8.58 -14.29 -3.13
C GLY A 22 9.08 -13.03 -3.85
N THR A 23 8.20 -12.26 -4.48
CA THR A 23 8.58 -10.97 -5.09
C THR A 23 8.97 -9.97 -4.01
N ASN A 24 10.10 -9.27 -4.16
CA ASN A 24 10.42 -8.11 -3.35
C ASN A 24 9.61 -6.90 -3.85
N VAL A 25 8.63 -6.47 -3.07
CA VAL A 25 7.68 -5.39 -3.39
C VAL A 25 8.08 -4.12 -2.65
N THR A 26 7.97 -2.98 -3.32
CA THR A 26 8.00 -1.66 -2.69
C THR A 26 6.68 -0.95 -3.00
N LEU A 27 5.88 -0.68 -1.97
CA LEU A 27 4.74 0.21 -2.04
C LEU A 27 5.23 1.65 -1.91
N SER A 28 4.77 2.56 -2.75
CA SER A 28 5.03 4.00 -2.65
C SER A 28 3.71 4.75 -2.60
N LEU A 29 3.43 5.38 -1.46
CA LEU A 29 2.12 5.96 -1.13
C LEU A 29 2.31 7.45 -0.78
N THR A 30 1.45 8.31 -1.31
CA THR A 30 1.50 9.76 -1.06
C THR A 30 0.08 10.29 -0.92
N ASN A 31 -0.15 11.10 0.11
CA ASN A 31 -1.38 11.88 0.28
C ASN A 31 -1.00 13.37 0.17
N PRO A 32 -1.47 14.09 -0.86
CA PRO A 32 -1.10 15.49 -1.06
C PRO A 32 -1.79 16.44 -0.08
N ASP A 33 -2.82 15.99 0.64
CA ASP A 33 -3.73 16.85 1.38
C ASP A 33 -3.57 16.77 2.89
N ALA A 34 -3.08 15.66 3.43
CA ALA A 34 -2.93 15.43 4.87
C ALA A 34 -1.71 14.57 5.22
N ASP A 35 -1.29 14.66 6.49
CA ASP A 35 -0.39 13.66 7.08
C ASP A 35 -1.11 12.31 7.11
N GLU A 36 -0.36 11.22 6.90
CA GLU A 36 -0.93 9.88 6.84
C GLU A 36 -0.12 8.83 7.60
N SER A 37 -0.84 7.80 8.01
CA SER A 37 -0.29 6.52 8.49
C SER A 37 -0.87 5.41 7.61
N TYR A 38 0.00 4.69 6.91
CA TYR A 38 -0.40 3.62 6.00
C TYR A 38 -0.17 2.27 6.65
N HIS A 39 -1.09 1.32 6.44
CA HIS A 39 -0.98 -0.03 6.98
C HIS A 39 -1.19 -1.08 5.87
N LEU A 40 -0.27 -2.04 5.78
CA LEU A 40 -0.42 -3.25 4.98
C LEU A 40 -0.89 -4.41 5.87
N HIS A 41 -2.16 -4.77 5.73
CA HIS A 41 -2.76 -5.87 6.47
C HIS A 41 -2.12 -7.22 6.12
N GLY A 42 -2.14 -8.15 7.08
CA GLY A 42 -1.57 -9.50 6.97
C GLY A 42 -0.03 -9.56 7.05
N TYR A 43 0.66 -8.47 6.70
CA TYR A 43 2.08 -8.29 6.99
C TYR A 43 2.36 -7.47 8.25
N ASP A 44 1.36 -6.73 8.75
CA ASP A 44 1.46 -5.89 9.95
C ASP A 44 2.59 -4.85 9.82
N LEU A 45 2.64 -4.21 8.64
CA LEU A 45 3.63 -3.20 8.30
C LEU A 45 2.97 -1.84 8.19
N GLU A 46 3.46 -0.90 9.00
CA GLU A 46 2.99 0.48 9.03
C GLU A 46 4.06 1.46 8.59
N GLN A 47 3.65 2.57 7.99
CA GLN A 47 4.56 3.66 7.64
C GLN A 47 3.84 5.01 7.64
N ASP A 48 4.36 5.94 8.44
CA ASP A 48 3.90 7.32 8.45
C ASP A 48 4.54 8.14 7.32
N ALA A 49 3.80 9.13 6.82
CA ALA A 49 4.30 10.21 5.97
C ALA A 49 3.60 11.52 6.28
N ALA A 50 4.38 12.61 6.31
CA ALA A 50 3.82 13.96 6.34
C ALA A 50 3.09 14.27 5.03
N LYS A 51 2.20 15.26 5.07
CA LYS A 51 1.48 15.80 3.91
C LYS A 51 2.40 16.03 2.72
N GLY A 52 2.07 15.41 1.60
CA GLY A 52 2.81 15.50 0.33
C GLY A 52 4.13 14.72 0.29
N ALA A 53 4.56 14.09 1.40
CA ALA A 53 5.71 13.21 1.41
C ALA A 53 5.31 11.77 1.02
N THR A 54 6.25 11.04 0.41
CA THR A 54 6.03 9.66 0.00
C THR A 54 6.45 8.68 1.09
N ALA A 55 5.51 7.88 1.59
CA ALA A 55 5.78 6.70 2.39
C ALA A 55 6.27 5.54 1.51
N LYS A 56 7.20 4.73 2.02
CA LYS A 56 7.69 3.52 1.35
C LYS A 56 7.64 2.31 2.29
N ILE A 57 6.87 1.29 1.90
CA ILE A 57 6.86 -0.01 2.58
C ILE A 57 7.54 -1.01 1.65
N THR A 58 8.65 -1.61 2.08
CA THR A 58 9.38 -2.63 1.29
C THR A 58 9.39 -3.95 2.03
N PHE A 59 8.97 -5.02 1.35
CA PHE A 59 8.84 -6.35 1.93
C PHE A 59 8.92 -7.44 0.86
N THR A 60 9.10 -8.68 1.31
CA THR A 60 8.99 -9.85 0.43
C THR A 60 7.55 -10.38 0.49
N ALA A 61 6.90 -10.51 -0.65
CA ALA A 61 5.55 -11.05 -0.78
C ALA A 61 5.53 -12.58 -0.62
N ASP A 62 5.91 -13.09 0.55
CA ASP A 62 6.09 -14.51 0.89
C ASP A 62 4.82 -15.20 1.45
N GLN A 63 3.70 -14.50 1.56
CA GLN A 63 2.41 -15.02 2.01
C GLN A 63 1.42 -14.94 0.84
N SER A 64 0.90 -16.08 0.40
CA SER A 64 -0.15 -16.08 -0.63
C SER A 64 -1.47 -15.59 -0.04
N GLY A 65 -2.21 -14.76 -0.77
CA GLY A 65 -3.46 -14.20 -0.26
C GLY A 65 -3.81 -12.85 -0.89
N ARG A 66 -4.82 -12.22 -0.29
CA ARG A 66 -5.27 -10.87 -0.62
C ARG A 66 -5.04 -10.00 0.61
N PHE A 67 -4.36 -8.88 0.44
CA PHE A 67 -3.92 -7.98 1.50
C PHE A 67 -4.33 -6.56 1.16
N ASP A 68 -5.06 -5.94 2.06
CA ASP A 68 -5.48 -4.55 1.90
C ASP A 68 -4.35 -3.64 2.39
N VAL A 69 -4.08 -2.59 1.62
CA VAL A 69 -3.27 -1.45 2.06
C VAL A 69 -4.23 -0.30 2.27
N GLU A 70 -4.21 0.29 3.45
CA GLU A 70 -5.17 1.31 3.85
C GLU A 70 -4.48 2.55 4.43
N SER A 71 -5.27 3.61 4.56
CA SER A 71 -5.05 4.65 5.56
C SER A 71 -5.47 4.11 6.93
N HIS A 72 -4.54 3.97 7.87
CA HIS A 72 -4.86 3.60 9.25
C HIS A 72 -5.66 4.71 9.95
N ASN A 73 -5.51 5.96 9.51
CA ASN A 73 -6.25 7.08 10.08
C ASN A 73 -7.76 7.04 9.77
N THR A 74 -8.12 6.60 8.57
CA THR A 74 -9.51 6.65 8.07
C THR A 74 -10.12 5.28 7.78
N GLU A 75 -9.33 4.21 7.89
CA GLU A 75 -9.68 2.82 7.51
C GLU A 75 -10.06 2.68 6.03
N ALA A 76 -9.75 3.68 5.21
CA ALA A 76 -10.00 3.65 3.78
C ALA A 76 -8.96 2.75 3.09
N THR A 77 -9.42 1.67 2.46
CA THR A 77 -8.58 0.86 1.56
C THR A 77 -8.11 1.71 0.38
N LEU A 78 -6.83 1.62 0.04
CA LEU A 78 -6.18 2.36 -1.05
C LEU A 78 -5.84 1.43 -2.21
N LEU A 79 -5.27 0.28 -1.88
CA LEU A 79 -5.01 -0.79 -2.84
C LEU A 79 -5.21 -2.14 -2.19
N VAL A 80 -5.35 -3.14 -3.03
CA VAL A 80 -5.35 -4.53 -2.64
C VAL A 80 -4.22 -5.24 -3.36
N LEU A 81 -3.29 -5.78 -2.60
CA LEU A 81 -2.25 -6.65 -3.10
C LEU A 81 -2.73 -8.11 -3.10
N VAL A 82 -2.59 -8.78 -4.23
CA VAL A 82 -2.87 -10.20 -4.39
C VAL A 82 -1.56 -10.93 -4.65
N VAL A 83 -1.21 -11.88 -3.80
CA VAL A 83 0.01 -12.68 -3.91
C VAL A 83 -0.37 -14.09 -4.38
N VAL A 84 0.13 -14.46 -5.57
CA VAL A 84 -0.17 -15.73 -6.25
C VAL A 84 1.05 -16.59 -6.49
#